data_AF-A0A453L3P9-F1
#
_entry.id   AF-A0A453L3P9-F1
#
_cell.length_a   1.000
_cell.length_b   1.000
_cell.length_c   1.000
_cell.angle_alpha   90.00
_cell.angle_beta   90.00
_cell.angle_gamma   90.00
#
_symmetry.space_group_name_H-M   'P 1'
#
loop_
_entity.id
_entity.type
_entity.pdbx_description
1 polymer ?
#
loop_
_entity_poly.entity_id
_entity_poly.type
_entity_poly.pdbx_seq_one_letter_code
_entity_poly.pdbx_strand_id
1 'polypeptide(L)'
;MMTPIIAQHISQEIEHGKQPRINLKGYLVGNPFTGSDYDRNFRAQYAHGVGIISDQLYEAAVGNCKGNYIRPRNKLCDMSLNTIEDLISEIDEGYIVGIKCVWDLLRHRFMLEENAQLSELSPEQPTINCFAYRYYLSNIWANDNSTRDALGVKHVTNHMTYFHLC
;
A
#
# COMPACT_ATOMS: atom_id res chain seq x y z
N MET A 1 6.59 2.84 -7.29
CA MET A 1 7.11 1.64 -7.98
C MET A 1 8.61 1.83 -8.22
N MET A 2 9.47 1.27 -7.37
CA MET A 2 10.94 1.45 -7.47
C MET A 2 11.67 0.20 -7.95
N THR A 3 11.18 -0.98 -7.58
CA THR A 3 11.86 -2.26 -7.87
C THR A 3 12.17 -2.46 -9.36
N PRO A 4 11.22 -2.27 -10.30
CA PRO A 4 11.52 -2.43 -11.73
C PRO A 4 12.52 -1.38 -12.24
N ILE A 5 12.46 -0.15 -11.72
CA ILE A 5 13.37 0.95 -12.11
C ILE A 5 14.80 0.63 -11.67
N ILE A 6 14.98 0.17 -10.44
CA ILE A 6 16.28 -0.22 -9.89
C ILE A 6 16.85 -1.42 -10.66
N ALA A 7 16.01 -2.44 -10.91
CA ALA A 7 16.44 -3.61 -11.68
C ALA A 7 16.88 -3.23 -13.10
N GLN A 8 16.14 -2.32 -13.75
CA GLN A 8 16.50 -1.78 -15.07
C GLN A 8 17.85 -1.05 -15.04
N HIS A 9 18.06 -0.18 -14.04
CA HIS A 9 19.31 0.55 -13.90
C HIS A 9 20.51 -0.39 -13.66
N ILE A 10 20.34 -1.41 -12.79
CA ILE A 10 21.36 -2.44 -12.57
C ILE A 10 21.70 -3.16 -13.87
N SER A 11 20.68 -3.55 -14.66
CA SER A 11 20.89 -4.22 -15.95
C SER A 11 21.72 -3.37 -16.91
N GLN A 12 21.42 -2.06 -17.02
CA GLN A 12 22.15 -1.13 -17.88
C GLN A 12 23.60 -0.94 -17.42
N GLU A 13 23.84 -0.79 -16.12
CA GLU A 13 25.21 -0.62 -15.61
C GLU A 13 26.06 -1.90 -15.80
N ILE A 14 25.44 -3.09 -15.75
CA ILE A 14 26.09 -4.36 -16.11
C ILE A 14 26.51 -4.35 -17.58
N GLU A 15 25.62 -3.93 -18.49
CA GLU A 15 25.92 -3.79 -19.92
C GLU A 15 27.05 -2.78 -20.18
N HIS A 16 27.10 -1.69 -19.41
CA HIS A 16 28.18 -0.70 -19.45
C HIS A 16 29.47 -1.14 -18.76
N GLY A 17 29.53 -2.37 -18.20
CA GLY A 17 30.72 -2.93 -17.58
C GLY A 17 31.13 -2.28 -16.25
N LYS A 18 30.18 -1.65 -15.56
CA LYS A 18 30.43 -0.92 -14.30
C LYS A 18 30.69 -1.89 -13.13
N GLN A 19 31.42 -1.40 -12.13
CA GLN A 19 31.81 -2.16 -10.93
C GLN A 19 31.08 -1.64 -9.69
N PRO A 20 30.70 -2.51 -8.73
CA PRO A 20 30.89 -3.96 -8.73
C PRO A 20 29.95 -4.67 -9.71
N ARG A 21 30.41 -5.77 -10.31
CA ARG A 21 29.55 -6.62 -11.17
C ARG A 21 28.48 -7.32 -10.33
N ILE A 22 27.24 -6.85 -10.46
CA ILE A 22 26.07 -7.48 -9.85
C ILE A 22 25.59 -8.63 -10.74
N ASN A 23 25.37 -9.82 -10.16
CA ASN A 23 24.81 -10.97 -10.88
C ASN A 23 23.28 -10.94 -10.81
N LEU A 24 22.66 -9.99 -11.51
CA LEU A 24 21.20 -9.83 -11.52
C LEU A 24 20.55 -11.05 -12.18
N LYS A 25 19.67 -11.75 -11.45
CA LYS A 25 18.88 -12.88 -11.97
C LYS A 25 17.45 -12.51 -12.35
N GLY A 26 16.94 -11.42 -11.78
CA GLY A 26 15.58 -10.96 -11.96
C GLY A 26 15.13 -10.16 -10.74
N TYR A 27 13.86 -9.78 -10.74
CA TYR A 27 13.21 -9.10 -9.63
C TYR A 27 11.79 -9.66 -9.45
N LEU A 28 11.24 -9.50 -8.25
CA LEU A 28 9.86 -9.87 -7.92
C LEU A 28 9.12 -8.61 -7.46
N VAL A 29 7.86 -8.49 -7.88
CA VAL A 29 6.94 -7.46 -7.40
C VAL A 29 5.66 -8.13 -6.91
N GLY A 30 5.28 -7.85 -5.67
CA GLY A 30 4.00 -8.28 -5.10
C GLY A 30 3.00 -7.14 -5.18
N ASN A 31 1.81 -7.40 -5.72
CA ASN A 31 0.71 -6.44 -5.87
C ASN A 31 1.18 -5.05 -6.34
N PRO A 32 1.93 -4.95 -7.45
CA PRO A 32 2.51 -3.69 -7.87
C PRO A 32 1.44 -2.70 -8.32
N PHE A 33 1.69 -1.43 -8.06
CA PHE A 33 1.10 -0.36 -8.86
C PHE A 33 1.83 -0.32 -10.21
N THR A 34 1.14 -0.66 -11.30
CA THR A 34 1.73 -0.77 -12.65
C THR A 34 1.45 0.46 -13.51
N GLY A 35 0.35 1.16 -13.24
CA GLY A 35 -0.01 2.41 -13.91
C GLY A 35 -1.44 2.80 -13.54
N SER A 36 -1.66 4.07 -13.19
CA SER A 36 -2.94 4.56 -12.64
C SER A 36 -4.14 4.17 -13.49
N ASP A 37 -4.01 4.33 -14.81
CA ASP A 37 -5.10 4.06 -15.73
C ASP A 37 -5.39 2.56 -15.81
N TYR A 38 -4.37 1.71 -15.90
CA TYR A 38 -4.55 0.26 -15.95
C TYR A 38 -5.13 -0.28 -14.64
N ASP A 39 -4.52 0.09 -13.52
CA ASP A 39 -4.90 -0.40 -12.20
C ASP A 39 -6.30 0.08 -11.80
N ARG A 40 -6.65 1.34 -12.10
CA ARG A 40 -7.99 1.88 -11.79
C ARG A 40 -9.07 1.38 -12.74
N ASN A 41 -8.78 1.23 -14.03
CA ASN A 41 -9.78 0.76 -14.99
C ASN A 41 -10.21 -0.69 -14.73
N PHE A 42 -9.37 -1.49 -14.07
CA PHE A 42 -9.70 -2.86 -13.68
C PHE A 42 -10.59 -2.94 -12.42
N ARG A 43 -10.75 -1.86 -11.65
CA ARG A 43 -11.46 -1.88 -10.35
C ARG A 43 -12.91 -2.36 -10.44
N ALA A 44 -13.64 -1.91 -11.46
CA ALA A 44 -15.03 -2.33 -11.65
C ALA A 44 -15.15 -3.85 -11.87
N GLN A 45 -14.24 -4.41 -12.68
CA GLN A 45 -14.19 -5.85 -12.96
C GLN A 45 -13.79 -6.65 -11.73
N TYR A 46 -12.78 -6.17 -11.00
CA TYR A 46 -12.35 -6.79 -9.75
C TYR A 46 -13.47 -6.80 -8.71
N ALA A 47 -14.09 -5.63 -8.46
CA ALA A 47 -15.17 -5.47 -7.49
C ALA A 47 -16.36 -6.38 -7.78
N HIS A 48 -16.70 -6.56 -9.06
CA HIS A 48 -17.72 -7.53 -9.47
C HIS A 48 -17.28 -8.97 -9.21
N GLY A 49 -16.07 -9.33 -9.62
CA GLY A 49 -15.53 -10.69 -9.48
C GLY A 49 -15.40 -11.18 -8.03
N VAL A 50 -15.31 -10.27 -7.06
CA VAL A 50 -15.28 -10.60 -5.62
C VAL A 50 -16.58 -10.29 -4.88
N GLY A 51 -17.63 -9.87 -5.58
CA GLY A 51 -18.97 -9.66 -5.00
C GLY A 51 -19.13 -8.38 -4.19
N ILE A 52 -18.29 -7.36 -4.38
CA ILE A 52 -18.47 -6.02 -3.78
C ILE A 52 -19.63 -5.27 -4.45
N ILE A 53 -19.80 -5.44 -5.75
CA ILE A 53 -20.87 -4.82 -6.54
C ILE A 53 -21.78 -5.86 -7.17
N SER A 54 -23.05 -5.51 -7.39
CA SER A 54 -24.05 -6.40 -8.00
C SER A 54 -23.87 -6.56 -9.51
N ASP A 55 -24.37 -7.67 -10.05
CA ASP A 55 -24.44 -7.92 -11.51
C ASP A 55 -25.11 -6.75 -12.24
N GLN A 56 -26.21 -6.24 -11.70
CA GLN A 56 -26.97 -5.12 -12.30
C GLN A 56 -26.13 -3.85 -12.42
N LEU A 57 -25.38 -3.50 -11.37
CA LEU A 57 -24.52 -2.31 -11.38
C LEU A 57 -23.33 -2.51 -12.33
N TYR A 58 -22.75 -3.72 -12.35
CA TYR A 58 -21.65 -4.04 -13.25
C TYR A 58 -22.09 -4.01 -14.72
N GLU A 59 -23.22 -4.63 -15.07
CA GLU A 59 -23.78 -4.60 -16.43
C GLU A 59 -24.11 -3.18 -16.89
N ALA A 60 -24.67 -2.35 -16.00
CA ALA A 60 -24.90 -0.94 -16.28
C ALA A 60 -23.59 -0.19 -16.56
N ALA A 61 -22.56 -0.41 -15.74
CA ALA A 61 -21.24 0.19 -15.95
C ALA A 61 -20.62 -0.27 -17.28
N VAL A 62 -20.66 -1.57 -17.60
CA VAL A 62 -20.15 -2.13 -18.86
C VAL A 62 -20.85 -1.48 -20.06
N GLY A 63 -22.19 -1.42 -20.04
CA GLY A 63 -22.99 -0.85 -21.13
C GLY A 63 -22.76 0.65 -21.33
N ASN A 64 -22.65 1.40 -20.23
CA ASN A 64 -22.53 2.86 -20.27
C ASN A 64 -21.09 3.36 -20.48
N CYS A 65 -20.09 2.66 -19.93
CA CYS A 65 -18.68 3.10 -19.91
C CYS A 65 -17.83 2.50 -21.03
N LYS A 66 -18.27 1.40 -21.66
CA LYS A 66 -17.62 0.80 -22.84
C LYS A 66 -16.11 0.56 -22.65
N GLY A 67 -15.72 0.06 -21.48
CA GLY A 67 -14.34 -0.30 -21.15
C GLY A 67 -13.46 0.86 -20.64
N ASN A 68 -13.99 2.08 -20.52
CA ASN A 68 -13.31 3.20 -19.88
C ASN A 68 -14.03 3.58 -18.59
N TYR A 69 -13.58 3.00 -17.48
CA TYR A 69 -14.11 3.16 -16.13
C TYR A 69 -13.35 4.21 -15.31
N ILE A 70 -12.51 5.02 -15.94
CA ILE A 70 -11.70 6.06 -15.27
C ILE A 70 -12.05 7.47 -15.76
N ARG A 71 -12.53 7.60 -17.00
CA ARG A 71 -12.87 8.87 -17.63
C ARG A 71 -14.25 8.76 -18.27
N PRO A 72 -15.33 8.94 -17.48
CA PRO A 72 -16.70 8.81 -17.98
C PRO A 72 -16.96 9.80 -19.11
N ARG A 73 -17.60 9.32 -20.18
CA ARG A 73 -17.96 10.15 -21.35
C ARG A 73 -19.41 10.59 -21.35
N ASN A 74 -20.21 10.07 -20.44
CA ASN A 74 -21.64 10.36 -20.32
C ASN A 74 -22.08 10.23 -18.87
N LYS A 75 -23.21 10.86 -18.56
CA LYS A 75 -23.77 10.92 -17.20
C LYS A 75 -24.13 9.55 -16.62
N LEU A 76 -24.57 8.60 -17.45
CA LEU A 76 -24.93 7.26 -16.99
C LEU A 76 -23.70 6.48 -16.53
N CYS A 77 -22.60 6.57 -17.27
CA CYS A 77 -21.31 6.00 -16.87
C CYS A 77 -20.81 6.65 -15.58
N ASP A 78 -20.84 7.99 -15.51
CA ASP A 78 -20.43 8.73 -14.31
C ASP A 78 -21.22 8.30 -13.06
N MET A 79 -22.55 8.19 -13.16
CA MET A 79 -23.38 7.70 -12.06
C MET A 79 -23.04 6.26 -11.65
N SER A 80 -22.86 5.34 -12.60
CA SER A 80 -22.44 3.97 -12.30
C SER A 80 -21.08 3.92 -11.61
N LEU A 81 -20.11 4.70 -12.09
CA LEU A 81 -18.76 4.75 -11.49
C LEU A 81 -18.78 5.34 -10.09
N ASN A 82 -19.53 6.43 -9.85
CA ASN A 82 -19.68 7.01 -8.52
C ASN A 82 -20.24 5.99 -7.53
N THR A 83 -21.30 5.24 -7.90
CA THR A 83 -21.84 4.19 -7.02
C THR A 83 -20.84 3.06 -6.76
N ILE A 84 -20.04 2.68 -7.76
CA ILE A 84 -18.98 1.68 -7.57
C ILE A 84 -17.91 2.21 -6.62
N GLU A 85 -17.48 3.46 -6.78
CA GLU A 85 -16.48 4.10 -5.92
C GLU A 85 -16.97 4.23 -4.48
N ASP A 86 -18.23 4.61 -4.27
CA ASP A 86 -18.84 4.68 -2.93
C ASP A 86 -18.78 3.31 -2.24
N LEU A 87 -19.17 2.23 -2.93
CA LEU A 87 -19.14 0.86 -2.38
C LEU A 87 -17.71 0.37 -2.08
N ILE A 88 -16.76 0.65 -2.97
CA ILE A 88 -15.34 0.34 -2.74
C ILE A 88 -14.80 1.16 -1.56
N SER A 89 -15.29 2.38 -1.38
CA SER A 89 -14.87 3.21 -0.26
C SER A 89 -15.30 2.63 1.07
N GLU A 90 -16.30 1.76 1.17
CA GLU A 90 -16.72 1.17 2.46
C GLU A 90 -15.82 0.03 2.95
N ILE A 91 -14.87 -0.43 2.12
CA ILE A 91 -14.00 -1.58 2.45
C ILE A 91 -12.52 -1.18 2.56
N ASP A 92 -11.71 -2.09 3.09
CA ASP A 92 -10.25 -1.97 3.04
C ASP A 92 -9.73 -2.43 1.67
N GLU A 93 -9.29 -1.47 0.84
CA GLU A 93 -8.76 -1.76 -0.50
C GLU A 93 -7.53 -2.69 -0.49
N GLY A 94 -6.74 -2.68 0.59
CA GLY A 94 -5.57 -3.54 0.73
C GLY A 94 -5.93 -4.96 1.17
N TYR A 95 -7.08 -5.14 1.83
CA TYR A 95 -7.53 -6.41 2.35
C TYR A 95 -9.06 -6.48 2.43
N ILE A 96 -9.70 -6.88 1.33
CA ILE A 96 -11.16 -6.77 1.14
C ILE A 96 -12.04 -7.53 2.16
N VAL A 97 -11.50 -8.56 2.81
CA VAL A 97 -12.21 -9.31 3.88
C VAL A 97 -11.92 -8.75 5.28
N GLY A 98 -11.06 -7.74 5.36
CA GLY A 98 -10.68 -7.04 6.57
C GLY A 98 -11.70 -5.99 6.98
N ILE A 99 -11.64 -5.61 8.25
CA ILE A 99 -12.40 -4.48 8.76
C ILE A 99 -11.72 -3.21 8.26
N LYS A 100 -12.48 -2.35 7.56
CA LYS A 100 -12.00 -1.03 7.20
C LYS A 100 -11.77 -0.21 8.47
N CYS A 101 -10.52 0.19 8.68
CA CYS A 101 -10.12 1.03 9.80
C CYS A 101 -9.90 2.49 9.36
N VAL A 102 -9.95 3.42 10.30
CA VAL A 102 -9.63 4.83 10.03
C VAL A 102 -8.10 4.96 9.88
N TRP A 103 -7.63 4.97 8.62
CA TRP A 103 -6.20 4.99 8.28
C TRP A 103 -5.55 6.38 8.36
N ASP A 104 -6.32 7.47 8.25
CA ASP A 104 -5.81 8.84 8.12
C ASP A 104 -4.99 9.32 9.34
N LEU A 105 -5.28 8.79 10.54
CA LEU A 105 -4.54 9.14 11.75
C LEU A 105 -3.21 8.37 11.89
N LEU A 106 -3.08 7.21 11.25
CA LEU A 106 -1.95 6.29 11.44
C LEU A 106 -0.81 6.58 10.46
N ARG A 107 -1.13 6.88 9.20
CA ARG A 107 -0.10 7.09 8.14
C ARG A 107 0.75 8.34 8.36
N HIS A 108 0.17 9.39 8.95
CA HIS A 108 0.90 10.63 9.24
C HIS A 108 1.98 10.42 10.32
N ARG A 109 1.75 9.59 11.34
CA ARG A 109 2.73 9.41 12.44
C ARG A 109 3.91 8.51 12.07
N PHE A 110 3.66 7.38 11.39
CA PHE A 110 4.76 6.48 11.00
C PHE A 110 5.78 7.12 10.06
N MET A 111 5.41 8.19 9.34
CA MET A 111 6.30 8.93 8.44
C MET A 111 6.89 10.21 9.08
N LEU A 112 6.39 10.67 10.24
CA LEU A 112 6.77 11.96 10.86
C LEU A 112 7.60 11.82 12.15
N GLU A 113 7.76 10.63 12.73
CA GLU A 113 8.53 10.43 13.97
C GLU A 113 10.04 10.38 13.72
N GLU A 114 10.60 11.46 13.17
CA GLU A 114 12.06 11.67 13.19
C GLU A 114 12.53 12.31 14.51
N ASN A 115 11.64 12.80 15.40
CA ASN A 115 12.05 13.61 16.57
C ASN A 115 11.17 13.59 17.84
N ALA A 116 10.19 12.70 18.01
CA ALA A 116 9.36 12.72 19.23
C ALA A 116 9.91 11.77 20.29
N GLN A 117 10.42 12.32 21.39
CA GLN A 117 10.71 11.54 22.59
C GLN A 117 9.43 10.84 23.07
N LEU A 118 9.58 9.57 23.48
CA LEU A 118 8.57 8.62 23.96
C LEU A 118 7.80 9.03 25.23
N SER A 119 7.63 10.32 25.51
CA SER A 119 6.81 10.81 26.61
C SER A 119 5.45 11.25 26.08
N GLU A 120 4.39 10.61 26.58
CA GLU A 120 2.96 10.83 26.26
C GLU A 120 2.38 9.96 25.12
N LEU A 121 2.32 8.66 25.37
CA LEU A 121 1.39 7.75 24.69
C LEU A 121 -0.07 8.18 24.98
N SER A 122 -0.77 8.66 23.95
CA SER A 122 -2.21 8.54 23.59
C SER A 122 -2.82 9.91 23.18
N PRO A 123 -3.59 10.01 22.07
CA PRO A 123 -4.83 9.26 21.88
C PRO A 123 -4.91 8.44 20.58
N GLU A 124 -5.54 7.27 20.71
CA GLU A 124 -5.99 6.29 19.70
C GLU A 124 -4.93 5.33 19.14
N GLN A 125 -4.60 4.34 19.97
CA GLN A 125 -4.07 3.07 19.46
C GLN A 125 -5.00 2.51 18.38
N PRO A 126 -4.48 1.95 17.27
CA PRO A 126 -5.32 1.22 16.34
C PRO A 126 -6.08 0.14 17.11
N THR A 127 -7.36 -0.05 16.80
CA THR A 127 -8.12 -1.11 17.47
C THR A 127 -7.48 -2.46 17.18
N ILE A 128 -7.52 -3.40 18.13
CA ILE A 128 -6.89 -4.72 17.99
C ILE A 128 -7.36 -5.51 16.75
N ASN A 129 -8.55 -5.18 16.25
CA ASN A 129 -9.15 -5.79 15.06
C ASN A 129 -8.60 -5.21 13.75
N CYS A 130 -7.89 -4.08 13.79
CA CYS A 130 -7.28 -3.46 12.63
C CYS A 130 -5.98 -4.13 12.26
N PHE A 131 -5.75 -4.35 10.96
CA PHE A 131 -4.47 -4.87 10.48
C PHE A 131 -3.30 -3.97 10.90
N ALA A 132 -3.52 -2.65 10.95
CA ALA A 132 -2.55 -1.66 11.42
C ALA A 132 -2.03 -1.90 12.86
N TYR A 133 -2.81 -2.58 13.71
CA TYR A 133 -2.38 -2.92 15.06
C TYR A 133 -1.16 -3.86 15.07
N ARG A 134 -1.04 -4.71 14.04
CA ARG A 134 0.13 -5.60 13.89
C ARG A 134 1.40 -4.77 13.69
N TYR A 135 1.37 -3.78 12.81
CA TYR A 135 2.49 -2.87 12.61
C TYR A 135 2.83 -2.08 13.86
N TYR A 136 1.82 -1.62 14.60
CA TYR A 136 2.03 -0.96 15.89
C TYR A 136 2.82 -1.84 16.87
N LEU A 137 2.39 -3.09 17.07
CA LEU A 137 3.11 -4.04 17.93
C LEU A 137 4.50 -4.39 17.39
N SER A 138 4.64 -4.58 16.08
CA SER A 138 5.94 -4.87 15.45
C SER A 138 6.94 -3.73 15.63
N ASN A 139 6.49 -2.46 15.56
CA ASN A 139 7.34 -1.31 15.84
C ASN A 139 7.77 -1.26 17.31
N ILE A 140 6.86 -1.54 18.25
CA ILE A 140 7.23 -1.61 19.68
C ILE A 140 8.26 -2.71 19.92
N TRP A 141 8.01 -3.91 19.40
CA TRP A 141 8.91 -5.04 19.55
C TRP A 141 10.28 -4.78 18.90
N ALA A 142 10.32 -4.32 17.65
CA ALA A 142 11.57 -4.09 16.93
C ALA A 142 12.43 -2.98 17.54
N ASN A 143 11.83 -2.07 18.30
CA ASN A 143 12.52 -0.96 18.95
C ASN A 143 12.71 -1.17 20.47
N ASP A 144 12.26 -2.28 21.04
CA ASP A 144 12.59 -2.68 22.40
C ASP A 144 14.10 -2.99 22.52
N ASN A 145 14.74 -2.49 23.57
CA ASN A 145 16.19 -2.62 23.74
C ASN A 145 16.63 -4.09 23.84
N SER A 146 15.90 -4.92 24.57
CA SER A 146 16.25 -6.34 24.71
C SER A 146 16.15 -7.07 23.36
N THR A 147 15.15 -6.71 22.56
CA THR A 147 15.00 -7.23 21.20
C THR A 147 16.15 -6.78 20.29
N ARG A 148 16.52 -5.49 20.32
CA ARG A 148 17.63 -4.95 19.53
C ARG A 148 18.96 -5.59 19.91
N ASP A 149 19.21 -5.78 21.20
CA ASP A 149 20.42 -6.43 21.72
C ASP A 149 20.49 -7.89 21.28
N ALA A 150 19.38 -8.64 21.39
CA ALA A 150 19.31 -10.03 20.95
C ALA A 150 19.51 -10.18 19.44
N LEU A 151 19.07 -9.21 18.64
CA LEU A 151 19.26 -9.17 17.19
C LEU A 151 20.62 -8.60 16.75
N GLY A 152 21.47 -8.15 17.69
CA GLY A 152 22.77 -7.57 17.40
C GLY A 152 22.71 -6.24 16.62
N VAL A 153 21.62 -5.49 16.77
CA VAL A 153 21.43 -4.21 16.10
C VAL A 153 22.40 -3.18 16.68
N LYS A 154 23.33 -2.68 15.86
CA LYS A 154 24.32 -1.70 16.30
C LYS A 154 23.68 -0.32 16.47
N HIS A 155 23.91 0.34 17.60
CA HIS A 155 23.62 1.75 17.78
C HIS A 155 24.56 2.58 16.89
N VAL A 156 24.02 3.27 15.88
CA VAL A 156 24.78 4.26 15.13
C VAL A 156 24.74 5.56 15.94
N THR A 157 25.88 5.96 16.48
CA THR A 157 26.06 7.20 17.24
C THR A 157 25.82 8.42 16.35
N ASN A 158 24.56 8.85 16.25
CA ASN A 158 24.07 10.25 16.16
C ASN A 158 22.62 10.35 15.64
N HIS A 159 21.96 9.24 15.30
CA HIS A 159 20.51 9.23 15.06
C HIS A 159 19.93 7.91 15.56
N MET A 160 18.88 7.98 16.40
CA MET A 160 18.04 6.81 16.68
C MET A 160 17.36 6.41 15.36
N THR A 161 17.93 5.43 14.65
CA THR A 161 17.22 4.76 13.56
C THR A 161 16.17 3.85 14.17
N TYR A 162 14.93 4.34 14.21
CA TYR A 162 13.76 3.51 14.43
C TYR A 162 13.61 2.55 13.27
N PHE A 163 13.44 1.26 13.57
CA PHE A 163 13.01 0.32 12.56
C PHE A 163 11.54 0.58 12.28
N HIS A 164 11.24 1.11 11.10
CA HIS A 164 9.90 1.13 10.56
C HIS A 164 9.69 -0.16 9.77
N LEU A 165 8.90 -1.08 10.32
CA LEU A 165 8.35 -2.17 9.52
C LEU A 165 7.21 -1.60 8.66
N CYS A 166 7.46 -1.55 7.36
CA CYS A 166 6.44 -1.27 6.33
C CYS A 166 5.39 -2.39 6.26
#